data_AF-A0A246AJN1-F1
#
_entry.id   AF-A0A246AJN1-F1
#
_cell.length_a   1.000
_cell.length_b   1.000
_cell.length_c   1.000
_cell.angle_alpha   90.00
_cell.angle_beta   90.00
_cell.angle_gamma   90.00
#
_symmetry.space_group_name_H-M   'P 1'
#
loop_
_entity.id
_entity.type
_entity.pdbx_description
1 polymer ?
#
loop_
_entity_poly.entity_id
_entity_poly.type
_entity_poly.pdbx_seq_one_letter_code
_entity_poly.pdbx_strand_id
1 'polypeptide(L)'
;MTEKNLIKETAPFLQFSSVKITDDFNPVFDILKIPNESLQEYCQKLINIAFSITHSQIPAFISHHCRLVKDPVQWLNKFEKLISVNEELFSGYRNPSRLMKLYTSIETKRNKIFDENSAKSKSKPPKKYINAESEERYFSFYEIKNKLQNVTSDSEKILLLTKEKFEYQQANIEFVNIHTLAFDKQCDKEIKQIYALKKLKDDLVKEGTFDKSPGTVFNKIKINVNINQITDVFYQLSREKSSDGKPYIEANTNEMAALIVNNFLDKDGNPISPQTVKTILKPSKEEKRPNTGKRIDLDKLI
;
A
#
# COMPACT_ATOMS: atom_id res chain seq x y z
N MET A 1 6.11 28.18 41.72
CA MET A 1 5.92 26.74 41.48
C MET A 1 7.29 26.12 41.35
N THR A 2 7.68 25.25 42.27
CA THR A 2 9.03 24.68 42.39
C THR A 2 9.40 23.78 41.21
N GLU A 3 10.54 24.08 40.60
CA GLU A 3 11.23 23.43 39.47
C GLU A 3 11.70 21.99 39.78
N LYS A 4 10.85 21.12 40.33
CA LYS A 4 11.33 19.83 40.87
C LYS A 4 11.60 18.73 39.84
N ASN A 5 11.14 18.85 38.59
CA ASN A 5 11.23 17.76 37.59
C ASN A 5 11.63 18.28 36.19
N LEU A 6 12.74 19.01 36.08
CA LEU A 6 13.21 19.51 34.79
C LEU A 6 13.60 18.35 33.86
N ILE A 7 13.01 18.32 32.66
CA ILE A 7 13.36 17.31 31.65
C ILE A 7 14.74 17.60 31.06
N LYS A 8 15.51 16.55 30.83
CA LYS A 8 16.81 16.55 30.15
C LYS A 8 16.64 16.61 28.64
N GLU A 9 15.72 15.81 28.11
CA GLU A 9 15.48 15.67 26.67
C GLU A 9 13.99 15.64 26.34
N THR A 10 13.61 16.18 25.18
CA THR A 10 12.25 16.08 24.64
C THR A 10 12.08 14.83 23.79
N ALA A 11 10.83 14.40 23.59
CA ALA A 11 10.49 13.45 22.54
C ALA A 11 9.73 14.17 21.41
N PRO A 12 9.95 13.84 20.13
CA PRO A 12 9.32 14.54 19.01
C PRO A 12 7.85 14.11 18.82
N PHE A 13 6.94 14.73 19.57
CA PHE A 13 5.51 14.56 19.39
C PHE A 13 5.03 15.25 18.11
N LEU A 14 4.40 14.49 17.20
CA LEU A 14 3.79 15.02 15.97
C LEU A 14 2.46 15.76 16.25
N GLN A 15 1.81 15.41 17.36
CA GLN A 15 0.58 16.03 17.81
C GLN A 15 0.61 16.14 19.34
N PHE A 16 0.29 17.34 19.85
CA PHE A 16 0.14 17.57 21.29
C PHE A 16 -1.30 17.26 21.71
N SER A 17 -1.44 16.69 22.90
CA SER A 17 -2.74 16.46 23.55
C SER A 17 -3.21 17.67 24.35
N SER A 18 -2.68 18.88 24.08
CA SER A 18 -3.06 20.10 24.80
C SER A 18 -4.40 20.67 24.30
N VAL A 19 -5.21 21.16 25.25
CA VAL A 19 -6.58 21.64 25.02
C VAL A 19 -6.79 23.06 25.54
N LYS A 20 -7.78 23.76 24.98
CA LYS A 20 -8.19 25.09 25.47
C LYS A 20 -8.96 24.92 26.78
N ILE A 21 -8.92 25.93 27.65
CA ILE A 21 -9.82 25.98 28.82
C ILE A 21 -11.25 26.17 28.31
N THR A 22 -12.10 25.20 28.64
CA THR A 22 -13.54 25.18 28.42
C THR A 22 -14.21 24.62 29.68
N ASP A 23 -15.54 24.60 29.75
CA ASP A 23 -16.27 24.03 30.89
C ASP A 23 -15.98 22.53 31.12
N ASP A 24 -15.55 21.83 30.06
CA ASP A 24 -15.15 20.41 30.09
C ASP A 24 -13.65 20.19 30.44
N PHE A 25 -12.90 21.25 30.77
CA PHE A 25 -11.48 21.16 31.07
C PHE A 25 -11.24 20.33 32.34
N ASN A 26 -10.43 19.27 32.22
CA ASN A 26 -10.03 18.42 33.31
C ASN A 26 -8.74 18.96 33.97
N PRO A 27 -8.82 19.61 35.15
CA PRO A 27 -7.66 20.23 35.78
C PRO A 27 -6.60 19.22 36.26
N VAL A 28 -6.94 17.92 36.30
CA VAL A 28 -6.03 16.86 36.76
C VAL A 28 -5.19 16.32 35.60
N PHE A 29 -5.76 16.21 34.40
CA PHE A 29 -5.11 15.55 33.26
C PHE A 29 -4.84 16.47 32.07
N ASP A 30 -5.57 17.58 31.92
CA ASP A 30 -5.42 18.42 30.74
C ASP A 30 -4.16 19.28 30.78
N ILE A 31 -3.52 19.36 29.62
CA ILE A 31 -2.45 20.30 29.35
C ILE A 31 -3.07 21.53 28.70
N LEU A 32 -2.94 22.69 29.33
CA LEU A 32 -3.40 23.95 28.74
C LEU A 32 -2.62 24.26 27.46
N LYS A 33 -3.35 24.37 26.35
CA LYS A 33 -2.86 24.82 25.05
C LYS A 33 -2.59 26.32 25.08
N ILE A 34 -1.31 26.69 24.91
CA ILE A 34 -0.85 28.08 24.86
C ILE A 34 -0.53 28.42 23.38
N PRO A 35 -0.75 29.67 22.93
CA PRO A 35 -0.26 30.11 21.62
C PRO A 35 1.25 29.88 21.49
N ASN A 36 1.69 29.31 20.37
CA ASN A 36 3.11 28.97 20.09
C ASN A 36 3.76 28.03 21.13
N GLU A 37 2.98 27.13 21.74
CA GLU A 37 3.51 26.10 22.64
C GLU A 37 4.66 25.33 21.97
N SER A 38 5.84 25.43 22.57
CA SER A 38 7.03 24.72 22.12
C SER A 38 6.98 23.25 22.54
N LEU A 39 7.72 22.41 21.82
CA LEU A 39 7.87 21.00 22.17
C LEU A 39 8.41 20.81 23.60
N GLN A 40 9.38 21.65 23.99
CA GLN A 40 9.98 21.63 25.33
C GLN A 40 8.92 21.88 26.41
N GLU A 41 8.12 22.93 26.27
CA GLU A 41 7.08 23.29 27.24
C GLU A 41 6.02 22.21 27.34
N TYR A 42 5.58 21.66 26.20
CA TYR A 42 4.60 20.57 26.18
C TYR A 42 5.15 19.33 26.91
N CYS A 43 6.35 18.87 26.57
CA CYS A 43 6.98 17.73 27.22
C CYS A 43 7.17 17.95 28.73
N GLN A 44 7.57 19.16 29.12
CA GLN A 44 7.76 19.52 30.52
C GLN A 44 6.43 19.48 31.30
N LYS A 45 5.34 20.04 30.74
CA LYS A 45 4.00 19.98 31.35
C LYS A 45 3.52 18.54 31.48
N LEU A 46 3.72 17.72 30.45
CA LEU A 46 3.30 16.32 30.45
C LEU A 46 4.00 15.51 31.54
N ILE A 47 5.32 15.70 31.70
CA ILE A 47 6.09 15.07 32.80
C ILE A 47 5.64 15.61 34.16
N ASN A 48 5.43 16.92 34.30
CA ASN A 48 4.95 17.50 35.56
C ASN A 48 3.63 16.89 36.01
N ILE A 49 2.68 16.68 35.09
CA ILE A 49 1.41 16.00 35.41
C ILE A 49 1.65 14.55 35.82
N ALA A 50 2.50 13.81 35.10
CA ALA A 50 2.82 12.42 35.43
C ALA A 50 3.41 12.24 36.84
N PHE A 51 4.14 13.25 37.35
CA PHE A 51 4.64 13.28 38.73
C PHE A 51 3.63 13.81 39.75
N SER A 52 2.69 14.68 39.36
CA SER A 52 1.69 15.25 40.28
C SER A 52 0.52 14.32 40.55
N ILE A 53 0.17 13.43 39.62
CA ILE A 53 -0.94 12.49 39.78
C ILE A 53 -0.57 11.34 40.74
N THR A 54 -1.61 10.78 41.36
CA THR A 54 -1.47 9.59 42.21
C THR A 54 -1.25 8.33 41.37
N HIS A 55 -0.69 7.28 41.98
CA HIS A 55 -0.34 6.04 41.27
C HIS A 55 -1.56 5.35 40.62
N SER A 56 -2.72 5.42 41.26
CA SER A 56 -3.99 4.88 40.74
C SER A 56 -4.54 5.67 39.55
N GLN A 57 -4.15 6.93 39.38
CA GLN A 57 -4.62 7.80 38.31
C GLN A 57 -3.84 7.62 36.99
N ILE A 58 -2.65 7.00 37.03
CA ILE A 58 -1.77 6.82 35.85
C ILE A 58 -2.50 6.17 34.65
N PRO A 59 -3.27 5.07 34.80
CA PRO A 59 -3.98 4.48 33.68
C PRO A 59 -5.07 5.39 33.08
N ALA A 60 -5.75 6.15 33.93
CA ALA A 60 -6.81 7.08 33.52
C ALA A 60 -6.23 8.28 32.77
N PHE A 61 -5.11 8.82 33.26
CA PHE A 61 -4.33 9.89 32.62
C PHE A 61 -3.89 9.49 31.20
N ILE A 62 -3.30 8.30 31.03
CA ILE A 62 -2.89 7.80 29.71
C ILE A 62 -4.11 7.64 28.79
N SER A 63 -5.18 7.03 29.29
CA SER A 63 -6.41 6.83 28.51
C SER A 63 -7.09 8.14 28.14
N HIS A 64 -6.92 9.20 28.93
CA HIS A 64 -7.41 10.54 28.64
C HIS A 64 -6.67 11.16 27.46
N HIS A 65 -5.33 11.23 27.50
CA HIS A 65 -4.59 11.82 26.39
C HIS A 65 -4.71 11.02 25.09
N CYS A 66 -4.83 9.69 25.14
CA CYS A 66 -5.14 8.89 23.97
C CYS A 66 -6.45 9.28 23.28
N ARG A 67 -7.44 9.82 24.02
CA ARG A 67 -8.72 10.29 23.43
C ARG A 67 -8.61 11.66 22.76
N LEU A 68 -7.59 12.44 23.11
CA LEU A 68 -7.39 13.81 22.61
C LEU A 68 -6.58 13.88 21.31
N VAL A 69 -5.95 12.77 20.92
CA VAL A 69 -5.06 12.70 19.75
C VAL A 69 -5.64 11.81 18.66
N LYS A 70 -5.27 12.08 17.40
CA LYS A 70 -5.74 11.33 16.23
C LYS A 70 -5.09 9.96 16.14
N ASP A 71 -3.81 9.86 16.51
CA ASP A 71 -3.06 8.61 16.54
C ASP A 71 -2.56 8.31 17.97
N PRO A 72 -3.35 7.54 18.75
CA PRO A 72 -3.03 7.23 20.12
C PRO A 72 -1.78 6.36 20.27
N VAL A 73 -1.48 5.49 19.31
CA VAL A 73 -0.32 4.57 19.36
C VAL A 73 0.96 5.35 19.16
N GLN A 74 0.99 6.25 18.17
CA GLN A 74 2.13 7.16 17.98
C GLN A 74 2.36 8.02 19.23
N TRP A 75 1.30 8.57 19.83
CA TRP A 75 1.42 9.37 21.06
C TRP A 75 1.98 8.54 22.22
N LEU A 76 1.51 7.31 22.42
CA LEU A 76 2.02 6.39 23.45
C LEU A 76 3.51 6.11 23.25
N ASN A 77 3.97 5.89 22.02
CA ASN A 77 5.38 5.66 21.71
C ASN A 77 6.25 6.87 22.00
N LYS A 78 5.76 8.08 21.70
CA LYS A 78 6.47 9.32 22.05
C LYS A 78 6.49 9.58 23.55
N PHE A 79 5.42 9.24 24.27
CA PHE A 79 5.38 9.37 25.72
C PHE A 79 6.31 8.39 26.42
N GLU A 80 6.35 7.13 25.99
CA GLU A 80 7.34 6.15 26.44
C GLU A 80 8.77 6.62 26.17
N LYS A 81 9.03 7.14 24.96
CA LYS A 81 10.34 7.73 24.62
C LYS A 81 10.70 8.90 25.55
N LEU A 82 9.75 9.80 25.82
CA LEU A 82 9.97 10.91 26.74
C LEU A 82 10.33 10.43 28.15
N ILE A 83 9.68 9.37 28.64
CA ILE A 83 9.99 8.78 29.95
C ILE A 83 11.40 8.18 29.95
N SER A 84 11.74 7.36 28.95
CA SER A 84 13.06 6.70 28.88
C SER A 84 14.25 7.67 28.80
N VAL A 85 14.15 8.76 28.02
CA VAL A 85 15.23 9.76 27.94
C VAL A 85 15.34 10.63 29.21
N ASN A 86 14.33 10.57 30.07
CA ASN A 86 14.29 11.28 31.35
C ASN A 86 14.19 10.31 32.54
N GLU A 87 14.66 9.07 32.38
CA GLU A 87 14.49 8.01 33.37
C GLU A 87 15.17 8.34 34.71
N GLU A 88 16.26 9.13 34.67
CA GLU A 88 16.98 9.63 35.85
C GLU A 88 16.05 10.37 36.83
N LEU A 89 14.98 11.01 36.35
CA LEU A 89 13.98 11.67 37.21
C LEU A 89 13.24 10.69 38.13
N PHE A 90 13.27 9.39 37.81
CA PHE A 90 12.58 8.34 38.53
C PHE A 90 13.48 7.56 39.51
N SER A 91 14.71 7.99 39.74
CA SER A 91 15.70 7.30 40.57
C SER A 91 15.50 7.40 42.10
N GLY A 92 14.53 8.19 42.58
CA GLY A 92 14.26 8.41 44.02
C GLY A 92 13.32 7.39 44.70
N TYR A 93 13.20 7.43 46.04
CA TYR A 93 12.32 6.53 46.80
C TYR A 93 10.84 6.63 46.34
N ARG A 94 10.22 5.48 45.99
CA ARG A 94 8.89 5.33 45.35
C ARG A 94 8.76 5.75 43.88
N ASN A 95 9.76 6.36 43.26
CA ASN A 95 9.68 6.70 41.84
C ASN A 95 9.88 5.51 40.88
N PRO A 96 10.65 4.45 41.21
CA PRO A 96 10.74 3.25 40.38
C PRO A 96 9.40 2.52 40.20
N SER A 97 8.56 2.48 41.25
CA SER A 97 7.24 1.86 41.15
C SER A 97 6.26 2.69 40.31
N ARG A 98 6.44 4.02 40.28
CA ARG A 98 5.72 4.92 39.35
C ARG A 98 6.19 4.71 37.91
N LEU A 99 7.50 4.64 37.69
CA LEU A 99 8.09 4.35 36.36
C LEU A 99 7.56 3.02 35.80
N MET A 100 7.62 1.95 36.60
CA MET A 100 7.09 0.64 36.23
C MET A 100 5.60 0.70 35.90
N LYS A 101 4.82 1.47 36.67
CA LYS A 101 3.39 1.64 36.42
C LYS A 101 3.10 2.42 35.15
N LEU A 102 3.90 3.44 34.81
CA LEU A 102 3.79 4.17 33.56
C LEU A 102 4.02 3.23 32.37
N TYR A 103 5.15 2.51 32.34
CA TYR A 103 5.43 1.54 31.27
C TYR A 103 4.34 0.46 31.16
N THR A 104 3.95 -0.14 32.28
CA THR A 104 2.90 -1.17 32.29
C THR A 104 1.57 -0.62 31.76
N SER A 105 1.21 0.61 32.14
CA SER A 105 -0.05 1.23 31.73
C SER A 105 -0.04 1.65 30.26
N ILE A 106 1.11 2.09 29.74
CA ILE A 106 1.33 2.38 28.32
C ILE A 106 1.12 1.10 27.51
N GLU A 107 1.80 0.01 27.89
CA GLU A 107 1.73 -1.27 27.19
C GLU A 107 0.32 -1.88 27.25
N THR A 108 -0.31 -1.86 28.42
CA THR A 108 -1.70 -2.28 28.60
C THR A 108 -2.64 -1.50 27.67
N LYS A 109 -2.43 -0.18 27.52
CA LYS A 109 -3.28 0.63 26.64
C LYS A 109 -3.02 0.34 25.15
N ARG A 110 -1.77 0.09 24.73
CA ARG A 110 -1.46 -0.35 23.36
C ARG A 110 -2.16 -1.65 23.02
N ASN A 111 -2.05 -2.66 23.89
CA ASN A 111 -2.67 -3.96 23.66
C ASN A 111 -4.19 -3.83 23.53
N LYS A 112 -4.85 -3.03 24.38
CA LYS A 112 -6.28 -2.72 24.21
C LYS A 112 -6.61 -2.08 22.87
N ILE A 113 -5.81 -1.12 22.39
CA ILE A 113 -6.04 -0.49 21.08
C ILE A 113 -5.85 -1.52 19.95
N PHE A 114 -4.86 -2.40 20.05
CA PHE A 114 -4.65 -3.47 19.10
C PHE A 114 -5.82 -4.47 19.09
N ASP A 115 -6.27 -4.90 20.26
CA ASP A 115 -7.40 -5.81 20.43
C ASP A 115 -8.69 -5.20 19.88
N GLU A 116 -8.99 -3.94 20.19
CA GLU A 116 -10.15 -3.21 19.65
C GLU A 116 -10.10 -3.09 18.12
N ASN A 117 -8.93 -2.84 17.55
CA ASN A 117 -8.75 -2.79 16.09
C ASN A 117 -8.91 -4.19 15.46
N SER A 118 -8.42 -5.24 16.12
CA SER A 118 -8.62 -6.62 15.69
C SER A 118 -10.09 -7.04 15.77
N ALA A 119 -10.83 -6.59 16.78
CA ALA A 119 -12.25 -6.86 16.97
C ALA A 119 -13.12 -6.13 15.95
N LYS A 120 -12.80 -4.86 15.62
CA LYS A 120 -13.47 -4.11 14.54
C LYS A 120 -13.32 -4.76 13.17
N SER A 121 -12.25 -5.56 12.96
CA SER A 121 -12.06 -6.34 11.72
C SER A 121 -12.87 -7.65 11.67
N LYS A 122 -13.50 -8.08 12.77
CA LYS A 122 -14.22 -9.36 12.90
C LYS A 122 -15.67 -9.17 13.39
N SER A 123 -16.43 -8.26 12.79
CA SER A 123 -17.89 -8.34 12.94
C SER A 123 -18.36 -9.64 12.28
N LYS A 124 -18.72 -10.66 13.08
CA LYS A 124 -19.30 -11.91 12.55
C LYS A 124 -20.42 -11.55 11.55
N PRO A 125 -20.46 -12.20 10.37
CA PRO A 125 -21.47 -11.91 9.39
C PRO A 125 -22.84 -12.36 9.95
N PRO A 126 -23.95 -11.75 9.52
CA PRO A 126 -25.29 -12.22 9.89
C PRO A 126 -25.42 -13.74 9.69
N LYS A 127 -26.07 -14.46 10.62
CA LYS A 127 -26.15 -15.93 10.64
C LYS A 127 -26.56 -16.56 9.29
N LYS A 128 -27.39 -15.87 8.50
CA LYS A 128 -27.79 -16.29 7.14
C LYS A 128 -26.63 -16.46 6.16
N TYR A 129 -25.46 -15.86 6.43
CA TYR A 129 -24.25 -15.95 5.64
C TYR A 129 -23.20 -16.90 6.22
N ILE A 130 -23.49 -17.53 7.36
CA ILE A 130 -22.63 -18.56 7.95
C ILE A 130 -23.09 -19.90 7.41
N ASN A 131 -22.18 -20.65 6.78
CA ASN A 131 -22.46 -21.97 6.21
C ASN A 131 -22.44 -23.05 7.28
N ALA A 132 -21.50 -22.96 8.21
CA ALA A 132 -21.31 -23.94 9.26
C ALA A 132 -20.53 -23.34 10.44
N GLU A 133 -20.68 -23.94 11.62
CA GLU A 133 -19.96 -23.58 12.84
C GLU A 133 -19.34 -24.84 13.46
N SER A 134 -18.10 -24.70 13.92
CA SER A 134 -17.41 -25.61 14.84
C SER A 134 -17.15 -24.88 16.16
N GLU A 135 -16.68 -25.60 17.18
CA GLU A 135 -16.31 -24.99 18.47
C GLU A 135 -15.29 -23.84 18.31
N GLU A 136 -14.31 -24.02 17.43
CA GLU A 136 -13.19 -23.10 17.28
C GLU A 136 -13.46 -21.93 16.32
N ARG A 137 -14.31 -22.13 15.32
CA ARG A 137 -14.58 -21.11 14.28
C ARG A 137 -15.89 -21.34 13.52
N TYR A 138 -16.24 -20.35 12.72
CA TYR A 138 -17.30 -20.48 11.73
C TYR A 138 -16.72 -20.47 10.31
N PHE A 139 -17.49 -21.02 9.38
CA PHE A 139 -17.19 -21.07 7.97
C PHE A 139 -18.24 -20.26 7.21
N SER A 140 -17.80 -19.19 6.54
CA SER A 140 -18.67 -18.30 5.75
C SER A 140 -18.08 -18.13 4.36
N PHE A 141 -18.70 -18.74 3.36
CA PHE A 141 -18.30 -18.57 1.97
C PHE A 141 -18.52 -17.12 1.51
N TYR A 142 -19.49 -16.43 2.09
CA TYR A 142 -19.71 -15.00 1.85
C TYR A 142 -18.46 -14.16 2.18
N GLU A 143 -17.83 -14.42 3.34
CA GLU A 143 -16.59 -13.72 3.70
C GLU A 143 -15.42 -14.13 2.80
N ILE A 144 -15.30 -15.42 2.46
CA ILE A 144 -14.28 -15.89 1.52
C ILE A 144 -14.45 -15.19 0.18
N LYS A 145 -15.67 -15.07 -0.34
CA LYS A 145 -15.95 -14.40 -1.60
C LYS A 145 -15.54 -12.92 -1.58
N ASN A 146 -15.75 -12.22 -0.47
CA ASN A 146 -15.27 -10.83 -0.32
C ASN A 146 -13.75 -10.76 -0.25
N LYS A 147 -13.08 -11.71 0.43
CA LYS A 147 -11.62 -11.80 0.44
C LYS A 147 -11.04 -12.03 -0.96
N LEU A 148 -11.68 -12.89 -1.77
CA LEU A 148 -11.26 -13.18 -3.14
C LEU A 148 -11.29 -11.95 -4.07
N GLN A 149 -12.09 -10.92 -3.78
CA GLN A 149 -12.10 -9.67 -4.56
C GLN A 149 -10.76 -8.92 -4.47
N ASN A 150 -10.02 -9.09 -3.37
CA ASN A 150 -8.74 -8.43 -3.15
C ASN A 150 -7.54 -9.28 -3.61
N VAL A 151 -7.77 -10.52 -4.06
CA VAL A 151 -6.71 -11.41 -4.56
C VAL A 151 -6.60 -11.24 -6.07
N THR A 152 -5.40 -10.94 -6.56
CA THR A 152 -5.17 -10.64 -7.98
C THR A 152 -4.97 -11.88 -8.83
N SER A 153 -4.31 -12.92 -8.31
CA SER A 153 -3.96 -14.11 -9.08
C SER A 153 -5.00 -15.22 -8.96
N ASP A 154 -5.40 -15.82 -10.09
CA ASP A 154 -6.31 -16.98 -10.10
C ASP A 154 -5.70 -18.19 -9.36
N SER A 155 -4.38 -18.37 -9.42
CA SER A 155 -3.68 -19.42 -8.67
C SER A 155 -3.76 -19.21 -7.16
N GLU A 156 -3.63 -17.96 -6.70
CA GLU A 156 -3.74 -17.62 -5.28
C GLU A 156 -5.18 -17.80 -4.77
N LYS A 157 -6.17 -17.45 -5.61
CA LYS A 157 -7.60 -17.68 -5.30
C LYS A 157 -7.89 -19.16 -5.12
N ILE A 158 -7.40 -20.00 -6.04
CA ILE A 158 -7.57 -21.45 -5.97
C ILE A 158 -6.89 -21.99 -4.70
N LEU A 159 -5.65 -21.56 -4.42
CA LEU A 159 -4.93 -21.99 -3.22
C LEU A 159 -5.70 -21.66 -1.93
N LEU A 160 -6.23 -20.44 -1.82
CA LEU A 160 -7.02 -20.00 -0.67
C LEU A 160 -8.30 -20.85 -0.53
N LEU A 161 -9.05 -21.02 -1.61
CA LEU A 161 -10.28 -21.82 -1.62
C LEU A 161 -10.01 -23.29 -1.25
N THR A 162 -8.94 -23.87 -1.78
CA THR A 162 -8.53 -25.25 -1.46
C THR A 162 -8.13 -25.39 0.00
N LYS A 163 -7.37 -24.43 0.55
CA LYS A 163 -7.00 -24.43 1.96
C LYS A 163 -8.24 -24.36 2.86
N GLU A 164 -9.09 -23.36 2.68
CA GLU A 164 -10.30 -23.20 3.51
C GLU A 164 -11.25 -24.38 3.38
N LYS A 165 -11.36 -24.99 2.20
CA LYS A 165 -12.10 -26.25 2.01
C LYS A 165 -11.54 -27.37 2.88
N PHE A 166 -10.22 -27.57 2.90
CA PHE A 166 -9.61 -28.62 3.70
C PHE A 166 -9.75 -28.37 5.19
N GLU A 167 -9.62 -27.13 5.64
CA GLU A 167 -9.89 -26.73 7.03
C GLU A 167 -11.32 -27.10 7.43
N TYR A 168 -12.31 -26.80 6.58
CA TYR A 168 -13.70 -27.17 6.81
C TYR A 168 -13.92 -28.69 6.86
N GLN A 169 -13.26 -29.44 5.98
CA GLN A 169 -13.41 -30.91 5.93
C GLN A 169 -12.75 -31.62 7.12
N GLN A 170 -11.73 -31.01 7.73
CA GLN A 170 -11.04 -31.55 8.90
C GLN A 170 -11.65 -31.08 10.22
N ALA A 171 -12.46 -30.01 10.19
CA ALA A 171 -13.11 -29.49 11.39
C ALA A 171 -14.24 -30.39 11.88
N ASN A 172 -14.40 -30.44 13.21
CA ASN A 172 -15.57 -31.04 13.84
C ASN A 172 -16.75 -30.06 13.76
N ILE A 173 -17.64 -30.23 12.79
CA ILE A 173 -18.76 -29.31 12.54
C ILE A 173 -19.93 -29.64 13.46
N GLU A 174 -20.30 -28.68 14.32
CA GLU A 174 -21.43 -28.80 15.23
C GLU A 174 -22.76 -28.38 14.59
N PHE A 175 -22.69 -27.38 13.70
CA PHE A 175 -23.87 -26.82 13.04
C PHE A 175 -23.61 -26.61 11.55
N VAL A 176 -24.58 -27.00 10.72
CA VAL A 176 -24.60 -26.73 9.28
C VAL A 176 -25.88 -25.95 8.95
N ASN A 177 -25.74 -24.84 8.24
CA ASN A 177 -26.85 -24.00 7.84
C ASN A 177 -27.56 -24.58 6.61
N ILE A 178 -28.77 -25.11 6.82
CA ILE A 178 -29.62 -25.73 5.79
C ILE A 178 -30.07 -24.78 4.66
N HIS A 179 -30.06 -23.47 4.89
CA HIS A 179 -30.47 -22.47 3.91
C HIS A 179 -29.33 -22.04 2.98
N THR A 180 -28.13 -22.58 3.20
CA THR A 180 -26.96 -22.31 2.37
C THR A 180 -26.42 -23.60 1.77
N LEU A 181 -25.79 -23.51 0.60
CA LEU A 181 -24.99 -24.63 0.11
C LEU A 181 -23.86 -24.92 1.09
N ALA A 182 -23.53 -26.20 1.29
CA ALA A 182 -22.40 -26.60 2.13
C ALA A 182 -21.10 -25.89 1.72
N PHE A 183 -20.28 -25.52 2.70
CA PHE A 183 -19.13 -24.64 2.50
C PHE A 183 -18.11 -25.21 1.50
N ASP A 184 -17.76 -26.50 1.63
CA ASP A 184 -16.88 -27.21 0.69
C ASP A 184 -17.43 -27.20 -0.74
N LYS A 185 -18.74 -27.40 -0.90
CA LYS A 185 -19.40 -27.38 -2.21
C LYS A 185 -19.37 -25.99 -2.85
N GLN A 186 -19.46 -24.92 -2.05
CA GLN A 186 -19.31 -23.56 -2.57
C GLN A 186 -17.87 -23.31 -3.02
N CYS A 187 -16.87 -23.76 -2.25
CA CYS A 187 -15.47 -23.68 -2.65
C CYS A 187 -15.21 -24.44 -3.96
N ASP A 188 -15.73 -25.66 -4.10
CA ASP A 188 -15.60 -26.45 -5.33
C ASP A 188 -16.24 -25.78 -6.55
N LYS A 189 -17.41 -25.16 -6.37
CA LYS A 189 -18.08 -24.42 -7.45
C LYS A 189 -17.27 -23.23 -7.91
N GLU A 190 -16.71 -22.45 -6.97
CA GLU A 190 -15.90 -21.28 -7.30
C GLU A 190 -14.58 -21.68 -7.98
N ILE A 191 -13.90 -22.73 -7.49
CA ILE A 191 -12.69 -23.26 -8.14
C ILE A 191 -13.00 -23.69 -9.57
N LYS A 192 -14.11 -24.42 -9.79
CA LYS A 192 -14.56 -24.80 -11.14
C LYS A 192 -14.85 -23.58 -12.02
N GLN A 193 -15.47 -22.53 -11.46
CA GLN A 193 -15.73 -21.29 -12.17
C GLN A 193 -14.42 -20.59 -12.58
N ILE A 194 -13.43 -20.52 -11.70
CA ILE A 194 -12.11 -19.93 -12.02
C ILE A 194 -11.44 -20.72 -13.15
N TYR A 195 -11.43 -22.06 -13.09
CA TYR A 195 -10.88 -22.86 -14.18
C TYR A 195 -11.63 -22.70 -15.50
N ALA A 196 -12.96 -22.66 -15.47
CA ALA A 196 -13.78 -22.45 -16.65
C ALA A 196 -13.50 -21.07 -17.29
N LEU A 197 -13.43 -20.00 -16.49
CA LEU A 197 -13.10 -18.66 -16.97
C LEU A 197 -11.67 -18.58 -17.51
N LYS A 198 -10.71 -19.26 -16.89
CA LYS A 198 -9.34 -19.34 -17.40
C LYS A 198 -9.31 -20.05 -18.76
N LYS A 199 -9.97 -21.20 -18.88
CA LYS A 199 -10.09 -21.93 -20.14
C LYS A 199 -10.75 -21.07 -21.22
N LEU A 200 -11.84 -20.38 -20.90
CA LEU A 200 -12.50 -19.46 -21.85
C LEU A 200 -11.58 -18.32 -22.27
N LYS A 201 -10.79 -17.73 -21.36
CA LYS A 201 -9.78 -16.73 -21.73
C LYS A 201 -8.72 -17.33 -22.66
N ASP A 202 -8.21 -18.52 -22.34
CA ASP A 202 -7.21 -19.21 -23.15
C ASP A 202 -7.77 -19.58 -24.54
N ASP A 203 -9.04 -19.97 -24.63
CA ASP A 203 -9.70 -20.34 -25.88
C ASP A 203 -10.09 -19.10 -26.71
N LEU A 204 -10.51 -18.00 -26.08
CA LEU A 204 -10.68 -16.69 -26.75
C LEU A 204 -9.35 -16.15 -27.31
N VAL A 205 -8.23 -16.43 -26.63
CA VAL A 205 -6.89 -16.13 -27.15
C VAL A 205 -6.57 -16.99 -28.38
N LYS A 206 -7.16 -18.18 -28.52
CA LYS A 206 -6.93 -19.09 -29.65
C LYS A 206 -7.89 -18.87 -30.84
N GLU A 207 -9.12 -18.40 -30.62
CA GLU A 207 -10.19 -18.36 -31.66
C GLU A 207 -10.25 -17.07 -32.54
N GLY A 208 -9.58 -15.96 -32.18
CA GLY A 208 -9.09 -14.96 -33.16
C GLY A 208 -9.73 -13.55 -33.23
N THR A 209 -8.90 -12.61 -33.74
CA THR A 209 -9.15 -11.26 -34.36
C THR A 209 -9.02 -9.95 -33.53
N PHE A 210 -7.85 -9.31 -33.73
CA PHE A 210 -7.38 -7.90 -33.62
C PHE A 210 -7.50 -7.04 -32.33
N ASP A 211 -6.38 -6.35 -32.07
CA ASP A 211 -6.11 -5.25 -31.13
C ASP A 211 -5.78 -5.55 -29.66
N LYS A 212 -4.77 -6.40 -29.43
CA LYS A 212 -3.68 -6.02 -28.52
C LYS A 212 -2.35 -6.31 -29.19
N SER A 213 -1.54 -5.27 -29.36
CA SER A 213 -0.13 -5.34 -29.78
C SER A 213 0.55 -6.55 -29.14
N PRO A 214 1.34 -7.34 -29.89
CA PRO A 214 2.07 -8.47 -29.33
C PRO A 214 2.87 -7.93 -28.15
N GLY A 215 2.51 -8.34 -26.94
CA GLY A 215 3.49 -8.37 -25.87
C GLY A 215 4.60 -9.25 -26.42
N THR A 216 5.70 -8.61 -26.81
CA THR A 216 6.78 -9.24 -27.57
C THR A 216 7.18 -10.51 -26.84
N VAL A 217 6.85 -11.66 -27.44
CA VAL A 217 7.35 -12.98 -27.04
C VAL A 217 8.89 -13.03 -27.15
N PHE A 218 9.45 -12.03 -27.85
CA PHE A 218 10.88 -11.82 -28.04
C PHE A 218 11.43 -10.74 -27.10
N ASN A 219 12.65 -10.96 -26.60
CA ASN A 219 13.40 -9.92 -25.91
C ASN A 219 13.61 -8.72 -26.85
N LYS A 220 13.49 -7.49 -26.32
CA LYS A 220 13.78 -6.27 -27.10
C LYS A 220 15.20 -6.32 -27.66
N ILE A 221 15.36 -5.88 -28.89
CA ILE A 221 16.63 -5.89 -29.60
C ILE A 221 17.43 -4.65 -29.22
N LYS A 222 18.63 -4.85 -28.71
CA LYS A 222 19.58 -3.76 -28.47
C LYS A 222 20.09 -3.22 -29.82
N ILE A 223 19.91 -1.94 -30.07
CA ILE A 223 20.47 -1.26 -31.25
C ILE A 223 21.78 -0.56 -30.90
N ASN A 224 22.75 -0.60 -31.82
CA ASN A 224 24.07 0.03 -31.61
C ASN A 224 24.17 1.46 -32.18
N VAL A 225 23.10 1.98 -32.78
CA VAL A 225 23.01 3.35 -33.31
C VAL A 225 22.31 4.27 -32.31
N ASN A 226 22.40 5.59 -32.51
CA ASN A 226 21.65 6.53 -31.68
C ASN A 226 20.15 6.46 -31.97
N ILE A 227 19.32 6.74 -30.96
CA ILE A 227 17.85 6.67 -31.05
C ILE A 227 17.31 7.55 -32.18
N ASN A 228 17.91 8.71 -32.42
CA ASN A 228 17.52 9.59 -33.52
C ASN A 228 17.82 9.00 -34.90
N GLN A 229 18.87 8.19 -35.05
CA GLN A 229 19.21 7.55 -36.33
C GLN A 229 18.22 6.45 -36.68
N ILE A 230 17.90 5.54 -35.75
CA ILE A 230 16.91 4.49 -36.01
C ILE A 230 15.51 5.08 -36.22
N THR A 231 15.14 6.11 -35.45
CA THR A 231 13.81 6.73 -35.58
C THR A 231 13.69 7.47 -36.90
N ASP A 232 14.77 8.08 -37.39
CA ASP A 232 14.80 8.73 -38.70
C ASP A 232 14.72 7.73 -39.86
N VAL A 233 15.22 6.50 -39.71
CA VAL A 233 15.00 5.43 -40.72
C VAL A 233 13.51 5.13 -40.88
N PHE A 234 12.78 4.93 -39.78
CA PHE A 234 11.33 4.71 -39.86
C PHE A 234 10.59 5.94 -40.41
N TYR A 235 11.07 7.14 -40.11
CA TYR A 235 10.53 8.37 -40.68
C TYR A 235 10.74 8.43 -42.21
N GLN A 236 11.96 8.13 -42.69
CA GLN A 236 12.30 8.06 -44.12
C GLN A 236 11.41 7.04 -44.84
N LEU A 237 11.30 5.81 -44.33
CA LEU A 237 10.44 4.77 -44.88
C LEU A 237 8.95 5.17 -44.94
N SER A 238 8.49 6.04 -44.04
CA SER A 238 7.11 6.53 -44.05
C SER A 238 6.83 7.66 -45.04
N ARG A 239 7.87 8.21 -45.67
CA ARG A 239 7.80 9.39 -46.55
C ARG A 239 8.27 9.09 -47.96
N GLU A 240 9.32 8.29 -48.09
CA GLU A 240 9.87 7.86 -49.35
C GLU A 240 8.90 6.91 -50.03
N LYS A 241 8.64 7.19 -51.32
CA LYS A 241 7.69 6.44 -52.12
C LYS A 241 8.41 5.39 -52.93
N SER A 242 7.86 4.20 -52.95
CA SER A 242 8.29 3.12 -53.83
C SER A 242 7.91 3.42 -55.29
N SER A 243 8.33 2.57 -56.22
CA SER A 243 8.00 2.68 -57.65
C SER A 243 6.49 2.68 -57.94
N ASP A 244 5.68 2.15 -57.01
CA ASP A 244 4.22 2.16 -57.06
C ASP A 244 3.57 3.45 -56.51
N GLY A 245 4.37 4.41 -56.03
CA GLY A 245 3.93 5.68 -55.47
C GLY A 245 3.47 5.65 -54.01
N LYS A 246 3.51 4.48 -53.34
CA LYS A 246 3.16 4.32 -51.91
C LYS A 246 4.40 4.41 -51.02
N PRO A 247 4.27 4.88 -49.76
CA PRO A 247 5.38 4.85 -48.83
C PRO A 247 5.82 3.42 -48.50
N TYR A 248 7.10 3.22 -48.20
CA TYR A 248 7.61 1.90 -47.79
C TYR A 248 6.94 1.38 -46.49
N ILE A 249 6.56 2.28 -45.58
CA ILE A 249 5.79 1.96 -44.38
C ILE A 249 4.60 2.92 -44.26
N GLU A 250 3.41 2.35 -44.21
CA GLU A 250 2.18 3.09 -43.92
C GLU A 250 1.82 2.95 -42.42
N ALA A 251 2.25 3.93 -41.63
CA ALA A 251 1.95 4.00 -40.20
C ALA A 251 1.88 5.44 -39.70
N ASN A 252 0.98 5.72 -38.77
CA ASN A 252 0.91 7.01 -38.10
C ASN A 252 2.02 7.15 -37.03
N THR A 253 2.24 8.38 -36.54
CA THR A 253 3.30 8.67 -35.56
C THR A 253 3.17 7.86 -34.27
N ASN A 254 1.95 7.52 -33.84
CA ASN A 254 1.74 6.73 -32.62
C ASN A 254 2.06 5.25 -32.85
N GLU A 255 1.63 4.68 -33.98
CA GLU A 255 1.91 3.30 -34.38
C GLU A 255 3.42 3.07 -34.52
N MET A 256 4.11 3.99 -35.18
CA MET A 256 5.55 3.93 -35.39
C MET A 256 6.32 4.08 -34.07
N ALA A 257 5.87 4.99 -33.19
CA ALA A 257 6.46 5.11 -31.86
C ALA A 257 6.26 3.84 -31.03
N ALA A 258 5.09 3.20 -31.10
CA ALA A 258 4.81 1.95 -30.42
C ALA A 258 5.70 0.81 -30.97
N LEU A 259 5.85 0.70 -32.29
CA LEU A 259 6.73 -0.28 -32.93
C LEU A 259 8.17 -0.15 -32.42
N ILE A 260 8.72 1.07 -32.41
CA ILE A 260 10.10 1.31 -31.99
C ILE A 260 10.29 0.99 -30.49
N VAL A 261 9.41 1.50 -29.62
CA VAL A 261 9.54 1.34 -28.17
C VAL A 261 9.34 -0.11 -27.73
N ASN A 262 8.45 -0.83 -28.40
CA ASN A 262 8.13 -2.22 -28.02
C ASN A 262 9.21 -3.20 -28.46
N ASN A 263 9.95 -2.91 -29.54
CA ASN A 263 10.88 -3.86 -30.13
C ASN A 263 12.37 -3.55 -29.85
N PHE A 264 12.73 -2.31 -29.49
CA PHE A 264 14.14 -1.92 -29.36
C PHE A 264 14.54 -1.38 -27.98
N LEU A 265 15.82 -1.61 -27.62
CA LEU A 265 16.55 -0.95 -26.53
C LEU A 265 17.63 -0.05 -27.12
N ASP A 266 18.02 1.00 -26.41
CA ASP A 266 19.11 1.88 -26.86
C ASP A 266 20.50 1.20 -26.84
N LYS A 267 21.54 1.92 -27.27
CA LYS A 267 22.93 1.46 -27.31
C LYS A 267 23.53 1.06 -25.96
N ASP A 268 22.89 1.49 -24.86
CA ASP A 268 23.29 1.18 -23.49
C ASP A 268 22.42 0.06 -22.89
N GLY A 269 21.40 -0.41 -23.63
CA GLY A 269 20.48 -1.47 -23.20
C GLY A 269 19.25 -0.96 -22.45
N ASN A 270 19.01 0.35 -22.43
CA ASN A 270 17.89 0.94 -21.70
C ASN A 270 16.60 1.01 -22.54
N PRO A 271 15.43 1.01 -21.88
CA PRO A 271 14.15 1.26 -22.55
C PRO A 271 14.11 2.63 -23.24
N ILE A 272 13.61 2.65 -24.47
CA ILE A 272 13.45 3.88 -25.24
C ILE A 272 12.19 4.63 -24.79
N SER A 273 12.31 5.95 -24.59
CA SER A 273 11.19 6.83 -24.22
C SER A 273 10.24 7.08 -25.41
N PRO A 274 8.92 6.79 -25.28
CA PRO A 274 7.93 7.08 -26.32
C PRO A 274 7.90 8.55 -26.74
N GLN A 275 8.05 9.46 -25.77
CA GLN A 275 8.02 10.90 -26.03
C GLN A 275 9.22 11.35 -26.88
N THR A 276 10.37 10.72 -26.69
CA THR A 276 11.57 11.00 -27.48
C THR A 276 11.35 10.61 -28.94
N VAL A 277 10.85 9.39 -29.17
CA VAL A 277 10.55 8.88 -30.52
C VAL A 277 9.52 9.76 -31.22
N LYS A 278 8.39 10.06 -30.56
CA LYS A 278 7.35 10.93 -31.14
C LYS A 278 7.88 12.32 -31.48
N THR A 279 8.81 12.85 -30.70
CA THR A 279 9.41 14.17 -30.95
C THR A 279 10.25 14.15 -32.23
N ILE A 280 11.03 13.10 -32.47
CA ILE A 280 11.86 12.96 -33.68
C ILE A 280 11.00 12.75 -34.94
N LEU A 281 9.89 12.00 -34.80
CA LEU A 281 8.95 11.73 -35.90
C LEU A 281 8.11 12.95 -36.31
N LYS A 282 8.04 14.02 -35.51
CA LYS A 282 7.27 15.23 -35.85
C LYS A 282 7.91 15.97 -37.02
N PRO A 283 7.18 16.24 -38.13
CA PRO A 283 7.73 16.97 -39.28
C PRO A 283 8.38 18.30 -38.90
N SER A 284 7.78 19.05 -37.99
CA SER A 284 8.27 20.35 -37.49
C SER A 284 9.51 20.29 -36.60
N LYS A 285 10.08 19.11 -36.37
CA LYS A 285 11.21 18.87 -35.46
C LYS A 285 12.43 18.30 -36.18
N GLU A 286 12.77 18.89 -37.32
CA GLU A 286 13.92 18.48 -38.13
C GLU A 286 15.24 18.56 -37.34
N GLU A 287 15.36 19.51 -36.41
CA GLU A 287 16.55 19.70 -35.57
C GLU A 287 16.84 18.54 -34.62
N LYS A 288 15.86 17.63 -34.43
CA LYS A 288 16.00 16.43 -33.60
C LYS A 288 16.43 15.20 -34.39
N ARG A 289 16.46 15.28 -35.72
CA ARG A 289 16.95 14.21 -36.62
C ARG A 289 18.48 14.27 -36.75
N PRO A 290 19.14 13.21 -37.22
CA PRO A 290 20.58 13.23 -37.44
C PRO A 290 20.98 14.25 -38.52
N ASN A 291 22.07 14.98 -38.28
CA ASN A 291 22.70 15.80 -39.31
C ASN A 291 23.13 14.93 -40.51
N THR A 292 23.23 15.52 -41.71
CA THR A 292 23.48 14.82 -42.98
C THR A 292 24.61 13.78 -42.92
N GLY A 293 25.74 14.08 -42.25
CA GLY A 293 26.87 13.14 -42.14
C GLY A 293 26.66 11.96 -41.17
N LYS A 294 25.61 11.98 -40.35
CA LYS A 294 25.25 10.90 -39.40
C LYS A 294 23.91 10.25 -39.76
N ARG A 295 23.22 10.74 -40.79
CA ARG A 295 21.95 10.19 -41.26
C ARG A 295 22.23 8.87 -41.98
N ILE A 296 21.41 7.86 -41.69
CA ILE A 296 21.48 6.58 -42.40
C ILE A 296 20.84 6.82 -43.77
N ASP A 297 21.60 6.52 -44.81
CA ASP A 297 21.23 6.70 -46.20
C ASP A 297 20.55 5.42 -46.71
N LEU A 298 19.23 5.46 -46.90
CA LEU A 298 18.47 4.28 -47.30
C LEU A 298 18.74 3.87 -48.75
N ASP A 299 19.09 4.80 -49.64
CA ASP A 299 19.43 4.51 -51.04
C ASP A 299 20.73 3.69 -51.17
N LYS A 300 21.56 3.67 -50.12
CA LYS A 300 22.75 2.81 -50.06
C LYS A 300 22.47 1.43 -49.47
N LEU A 301 21.29 1.21 -48.91
CA LEU A 301 20.91 -0.01 -48.20
C LEU A 301 19.86 -0.84 -48.96
N ILE A 302 19.04 -0.20 -49.78
CA ILE A 302 17.94 -0.78 -50.58
C ILE A 302 18.37 -0.85 -52.05
#